data_AF-A0A8T7J618-F1
#
_entry.id   AF-A0A8T7J618-F1
#
_cell.length_a   1.000
_cell.length_b   1.000
_cell.length_c   1.000
_cell.angle_alpha   90.00
_cell.angle_beta   90.00
_cell.angle_gamma   90.00
#
_symmetry.space_group_name_H-M   'P 1'
#
loop_
_entity.id
_entity.type
_entity.pdbx_description
1 polymer ?
#
loop_
_entity_poly.entity_id
_entity_poly.type
_entity_poly.pdbx_seq_one_letter_code
_entity_poly.pdbx_strand_id
1 'polypeptide(L)'
;MRDLRLAFKNSREKLVIFGFWGFILKSMEVLLMALLAMKKFSLKPSKIALNNVPKIFSNHLELRIKDDSVCCSAIMEDLCNYRYRVFDQLINLRSDKNIDYFLPNVRNLLKGDEYDELLSVFGKHHNTRWDYDPIHEYIFDDLKIPYGVAEIKVPWEVGRFNLYPQLAIHTEEIDRLSFIFSRDVISFMSSNASTSNSVQWANAMEAGIRIFNVISTYSILKGRKARFCCGFDKLIGSLIDMHFKYILFNNEYSFFQTSNHFAANLLGLASINLHFNSQTYTNFLISLLRKEVFRNTDDGLLNEGSISYHRFTSEMYFTTYLLLSEKAGVRCLDLEDTFSAMAKVPIALENPLGLHTQFGDSDGGFLNWLVFPYSVVLNTYTPYVVINYSLFVDWFFKRLGLVSPRISGSYNTFGGNQLAVFRSENLYVAINNIKQSQNIYNKTHFHDDHGYPEIFYKGRAILVDAGTYCYTLDLCLMAKYRGAVSHLNQAANSISGTPFGDFERNMMDLFFEKDDMGFVYRVRVKGSCQEIILFDYNAKLDDLRLNLNSDLECRDIVLIPNYLSEPILLVD
;
A
#
# COMPACT_ATOMS: atom_id res chain seq x y z
N MET A 1 15.67 -28.65 2.43
CA MET A 1 15.90 -29.18 3.79
C MET A 1 16.37 -28.12 4.77
N ARG A 2 17.43 -27.34 4.48
CA ARG A 2 17.87 -26.22 5.34
C ARG A 2 16.80 -25.13 5.50
N ASP A 3 16.17 -24.69 4.41
CA ASP A 3 15.14 -23.64 4.45
C ASP A 3 13.84 -24.11 5.10
N LEU A 4 13.46 -25.37 4.87
CA LEU A 4 12.41 -26.05 5.62
C LEU A 4 12.70 -26.06 7.13
N ARG A 5 13.92 -26.39 7.55
CA ARG A 5 14.31 -26.35 8.98
C ARG A 5 14.23 -24.93 9.56
N LEU A 6 14.54 -23.90 8.77
CA LEU A 6 14.43 -22.51 9.20
C LEU A 6 12.96 -22.07 9.33
N ALA A 7 12.11 -22.43 8.36
CA ALA A 7 10.66 -22.18 8.43
C ALA A 7 10.01 -22.89 9.63
N PHE A 8 10.42 -24.14 9.94
CA PHE A 8 10.02 -24.86 11.15
C PHE A 8 10.60 -24.26 12.45
N LYS A 9 11.75 -23.58 12.40
CA LYS A 9 12.32 -22.88 13.55
C LYS A 9 11.51 -21.60 13.84
N ASN A 10 11.15 -20.83 12.81
CA ASN A 10 10.28 -19.66 12.93
C ASN A 10 8.87 -20.04 13.42
N SER A 11 8.36 -21.24 13.09
CA SER A 11 7.09 -21.72 13.64
C SER A 11 7.16 -22.06 15.12
N ARG A 12 8.31 -22.48 15.65
CA ARG A 12 8.50 -22.73 17.10
C ARG A 12 8.39 -21.47 17.95
N GLU A 13 8.84 -20.32 17.46
CA GLU A 13 8.69 -19.04 18.18
C GLU A 13 7.20 -18.67 18.36
N LYS A 14 6.35 -19.10 17.43
CA LYS A 14 4.88 -18.93 17.52
C LYS A 14 4.18 -19.95 18.43
N LEU A 15 4.85 -21.04 18.85
CA LEU A 15 4.33 -21.95 19.88
C LEU A 15 4.08 -21.20 21.21
N VAL A 16 4.94 -20.22 21.50
CA VAL A 16 4.86 -19.38 22.71
C VAL A 16 3.63 -18.46 22.66
N ILE A 17 3.19 -18.05 21.47
CA ILE A 17 2.14 -17.04 21.26
C ILE A 17 0.76 -17.68 21.05
N PHE A 18 0.67 -18.78 20.30
CA PHE A 18 -0.59 -19.39 19.86
C PHE A 18 -0.83 -20.81 20.41
N GLY A 19 0.06 -21.30 21.28
CA GLY A 19 -0.03 -22.64 21.86
C GLY A 19 0.23 -23.79 20.87
N PHE A 20 0.02 -25.02 21.34
CA PHE A 20 0.32 -26.25 20.60
C PHE A 20 -0.47 -26.40 19.29
N TRP A 21 -1.76 -26.04 19.30
CA TRP A 21 -2.61 -26.11 18.11
C TRP A 21 -2.22 -25.08 17.04
N GLY A 22 -1.84 -23.85 17.44
CA GLY A 22 -1.32 -22.84 16.52
C GLY A 22 0.00 -23.27 15.86
N PHE A 23 0.87 -23.96 16.60
CA PHE A 23 2.10 -24.55 16.04
C PHE A 23 1.83 -25.68 15.05
N ILE A 24 0.88 -26.59 15.34
CA ILE A 24 0.50 -27.65 14.41
C ILE A 24 -0.06 -27.05 13.12
N LEU A 25 -0.98 -26.09 13.22
CA LEU A 25 -1.56 -25.43 12.06
C LEU A 25 -0.50 -24.70 11.22
N LYS A 26 0.41 -23.93 11.85
CA LYS A 26 1.49 -23.25 11.12
C LYS A 26 2.48 -24.24 10.49
N SER A 27 2.78 -25.34 11.19
CA SER A 27 3.61 -26.42 10.66
C SER A 27 2.94 -27.11 9.47
N MET A 28 1.61 -27.28 9.51
CA MET A 28 0.82 -27.77 8.38
C MET A 28 0.75 -26.74 7.25
N GLU A 29 0.69 -25.43 7.51
CA GLU A 29 0.78 -24.39 6.48
C GLU A 29 2.12 -24.47 5.75
N VAL A 30 3.22 -24.48 6.50
CA VAL A 30 4.59 -24.57 5.95
C VAL A 30 4.76 -25.88 5.20
N LEU A 31 4.28 -27.01 5.75
CA LEU A 31 4.38 -28.32 5.12
C LEU A 31 3.48 -28.41 3.88
N LEU A 32 2.26 -27.89 3.91
CA LEU A 32 1.34 -27.89 2.77
C LEU A 32 1.90 -27.00 1.66
N MET A 33 2.38 -25.80 1.96
CA MET A 33 2.97 -24.90 0.98
C MET A 33 4.29 -25.45 0.43
N ALA A 34 5.13 -26.05 1.27
CA ALA A 34 6.33 -26.74 0.83
C ALA A 34 6.00 -27.99 0.01
N LEU A 35 4.96 -28.75 0.36
CA LEU A 35 4.47 -29.89 -0.42
C LEU A 35 3.84 -29.42 -1.73
N LEU A 36 3.12 -28.30 -1.77
CA LEU A 36 2.58 -27.70 -2.99
C LEU A 36 3.72 -27.24 -3.90
N ALA A 37 4.77 -26.63 -3.34
CA ALA A 37 6.00 -26.30 -4.05
C ALA A 37 6.76 -27.56 -4.52
N MET A 38 6.75 -28.64 -3.73
CA MET A 38 7.47 -29.89 -4.06
C MET A 38 6.69 -30.81 -5.01
N LYS A 39 5.35 -30.83 -4.99
CA LYS A 39 4.51 -31.84 -5.66
C LYS A 39 4.30 -31.58 -7.16
N LYS A 40 4.74 -30.44 -7.72
CA LYS A 40 4.84 -30.26 -9.17
C LYS A 40 5.64 -29.02 -9.59
N PHE A 41 6.96 -29.10 -9.59
CA PHE A 41 7.77 -28.16 -10.37
C PHE A 41 8.89 -28.88 -11.14
N SER A 42 8.49 -29.48 -12.26
CA SER A 42 9.31 -29.43 -13.46
C SER A 42 9.13 -28.06 -14.14
N LEU A 43 9.30 -26.95 -13.41
CA LEU A 43 9.43 -25.63 -14.04
C LEU A 43 10.74 -25.64 -14.77
N LYS A 44 10.71 -26.02 -16.05
CA LYS A 44 11.80 -25.69 -16.93
C LYS A 44 11.71 -24.19 -17.16
N PRO A 45 12.79 -23.40 -16.92
CA PRO A 45 12.82 -22.02 -17.37
C PRO A 45 12.39 -22.01 -18.84
N SER A 46 11.42 -21.17 -19.21
CA SER A 46 11.01 -21.17 -20.60
C SER A 46 12.16 -20.71 -21.48
N LYS A 47 12.44 -21.43 -22.57
CA LYS A 47 13.29 -20.91 -23.67
C LYS A 47 12.74 -19.59 -24.25
N ILE A 48 11.49 -19.27 -23.94
CA ILE A 48 10.89 -17.95 -24.06
C ILE A 48 11.44 -17.09 -22.91
N ALA A 49 12.71 -16.72 -23.00
CA ALA A 49 13.33 -15.73 -22.13
C ALA A 49 12.60 -14.41 -22.32
N LEU A 50 11.98 -13.84 -21.29
CA LEU A 50 11.72 -12.40 -21.04
C LEU A 50 11.20 -11.49 -22.18
N ASN A 51 10.95 -12.02 -23.38
CA ASN A 51 10.74 -11.32 -24.64
C ASN A 51 9.24 -11.23 -24.97
N ASN A 52 8.39 -12.01 -24.28
CA ASN A 52 6.93 -11.94 -24.39
C ASN A 52 6.26 -11.17 -23.22
N VAL A 53 6.95 -11.02 -22.08
CA VAL A 53 6.55 -10.11 -20.98
C VAL A 53 6.36 -8.66 -21.45
N PRO A 54 7.12 -8.15 -22.44
CA PRO A 54 6.90 -6.83 -23.00
C PRO A 54 5.47 -6.62 -23.49
N LYS A 55 4.68 -7.58 -23.98
CA LYS A 55 3.30 -7.25 -24.43
C LYS A 55 2.34 -6.86 -23.31
N ILE A 56 2.50 -7.46 -22.13
CA ILE A 56 1.71 -7.15 -20.93
C ILE A 56 2.03 -5.72 -20.48
N PHE A 57 3.33 -5.38 -20.49
CA PHE A 57 3.81 -4.11 -19.94
C PHE A 57 4.08 -2.99 -20.97
N SER A 58 4.24 -3.28 -22.26
CA SER A 58 4.48 -2.30 -23.33
C SER A 58 3.23 -1.53 -23.69
N ASN A 59 2.05 -2.10 -23.46
CA ASN A 59 0.79 -1.39 -23.60
C ASN A 59 0.55 -0.38 -22.46
N HIS A 60 1.38 -0.37 -21.40
CA HIS A 60 1.41 0.75 -20.45
C HIS A 60 1.93 2.05 -21.10
N LEU A 61 2.55 2.00 -22.29
CA LEU A 61 2.94 3.21 -23.04
C LEU A 61 1.73 4.04 -23.50
N GLU A 62 0.53 3.47 -23.57
CA GLU A 62 -0.72 4.22 -23.83
C GLU A 62 -1.07 5.19 -22.70
N LEU A 63 -0.41 5.09 -21.54
CA LEU A 63 -0.69 5.85 -20.32
C LEU A 63 0.35 6.92 -20.06
N ARG A 64 1.16 7.26 -21.08
CA ARG A 64 2.06 8.40 -20.98
C ARG A 64 1.23 9.66 -20.79
N ILE A 65 1.05 10.05 -19.54
CA ILE A 65 0.47 11.34 -19.23
C ILE A 65 1.50 12.37 -19.67
N LYS A 66 1.12 13.22 -20.62
CA LYS A 66 1.82 14.47 -20.89
C LYS A 66 1.53 15.41 -19.72
N ASP A 67 2.06 15.09 -18.57
CA ASP A 67 2.11 16.04 -17.46
C ASP A 67 3.54 16.54 -17.36
N ASP A 68 3.76 17.73 -17.91
CA ASP A 68 5.07 18.40 -17.93
C ASP A 68 5.55 18.77 -16.51
N SER A 69 4.73 18.55 -15.47
CA SER A 69 5.07 18.84 -14.07
C SER A 69 6.06 17.85 -13.45
N VAL A 70 6.21 16.63 -13.98
CA VAL A 70 7.13 15.63 -13.41
C VAL A 70 8.35 15.42 -14.28
N CYS A 71 9.45 16.04 -13.88
CA CYS A 71 10.72 15.93 -14.57
C CYS A 71 11.40 14.59 -14.22
N CYS A 72 11.17 13.55 -15.04
CA CYS A 72 11.91 12.27 -14.93
C CYS A 72 13.42 12.50 -14.88
N SER A 73 13.94 13.48 -15.61
CA SER A 73 15.37 13.82 -15.61
C SER A 73 15.88 14.25 -14.24
N ALA A 74 15.09 15.01 -13.46
CA ALA A 74 15.46 15.39 -12.09
C ALA A 74 15.51 14.18 -11.15
N ILE A 75 14.50 13.29 -11.24
CA ILE A 75 14.48 12.05 -10.46
C ILE A 75 15.65 11.14 -10.83
N MET A 76 15.96 11.01 -12.13
CA MET A 76 17.11 10.22 -12.58
C MET A 76 18.45 10.84 -12.16
N GLU A 77 18.56 12.18 -12.11
CA GLU A 77 19.72 12.86 -11.56
C GLU A 77 19.92 12.54 -10.08
N ASP A 78 18.84 12.53 -9.29
CA ASP A 78 18.87 12.11 -7.89
C ASP A 78 19.35 10.67 -7.76
N LEU A 79 18.75 9.73 -8.51
CA LEU A 79 19.16 8.32 -8.49
C LEU A 79 20.60 8.12 -8.96
N CYS A 80 21.05 8.84 -9.99
CA CYS A 80 22.46 8.85 -10.44
C CYS A 80 23.40 9.17 -9.27
N ASN A 81 23.01 10.11 -8.41
CA ASN A 81 23.77 10.57 -7.25
C ASN A 81 23.44 9.81 -5.95
N TYR A 82 22.78 8.64 -6.03
CA TYR A 82 22.39 7.80 -4.88
C TYR A 82 21.46 8.50 -3.90
N ARG A 83 20.69 9.47 -4.40
CA ARG A 83 19.69 10.20 -3.63
C ARG A 83 18.31 9.61 -3.91
N TYR A 84 17.59 9.24 -2.86
CA TYR A 84 16.27 8.63 -2.92
C TYR A 84 15.28 9.48 -2.13
N ARG A 85 14.06 9.62 -2.63
CA ARG A 85 13.00 10.32 -1.89
C ARG A 85 12.25 9.31 -1.02
N VAL A 86 12.30 9.50 0.29
CA VAL A 86 11.58 8.69 1.29
C VAL A 86 10.94 9.65 2.29
N PHE A 87 9.63 9.53 2.52
CA PHE A 87 8.84 10.44 3.38
C PHE A 87 9.06 11.94 3.07
N ASP A 88 9.03 12.29 1.79
CA ASP A 88 9.32 13.65 1.28
C ASP A 88 10.73 14.20 1.56
N GLN A 89 11.62 13.38 2.14
CA GLN A 89 13.02 13.71 2.35
C GLN A 89 13.91 13.09 1.28
N LEU A 90 14.89 13.86 0.80
CA LEU A 90 15.89 13.37 -0.13
C LEU A 90 17.09 12.82 0.67
N ILE A 91 17.18 11.50 0.76
CA ILE A 91 18.19 10.79 1.53
C ILE A 91 19.33 10.29 0.63
N ASN A 92 20.57 10.36 1.11
CA ASN A 92 21.75 9.86 0.40
C ASN A 92 22.16 8.49 0.93
N LEU A 93 22.20 7.49 0.04
CA LEU A 93 22.54 6.10 0.37
C LEU A 93 23.82 5.63 -0.32
N ARG A 94 24.67 6.55 -0.76
CA ARG A 94 25.98 6.23 -1.31
C ARG A 94 26.86 5.54 -0.27
N SER A 95 27.41 4.38 -0.61
CA SER A 95 28.42 3.70 0.19
C SER A 95 29.82 4.23 -0.09
N ASP A 96 30.71 4.14 0.90
CA ASP A 96 32.14 4.41 0.72
C ASP A 96 32.85 3.32 -0.09
N LYS A 97 32.22 2.15 -0.20
CA LYS A 97 32.70 1.03 -0.98
C LYS A 97 32.05 1.01 -2.36
N ASN A 98 32.83 0.61 -3.35
CA ASN A 98 32.36 0.44 -4.71
C ASN A 98 31.76 -0.94 -4.94
N ILE A 99 31.12 -1.12 -6.09
CA ILE A 99 30.49 -2.39 -6.48
C ILE A 99 31.54 -3.49 -6.60
N ASP A 100 32.76 -3.21 -7.07
CA ASP A 100 33.84 -4.20 -7.19
C ASP A 100 34.17 -4.95 -5.88
N TYR A 101 34.00 -4.29 -4.74
CA TYR A 101 34.16 -4.90 -3.42
C TYR A 101 33.14 -6.00 -3.15
N PHE A 102 31.89 -5.81 -3.58
CA PHE A 102 30.78 -6.73 -3.31
C PHE A 102 30.51 -7.69 -4.47
N LEU A 103 30.86 -7.32 -5.70
CA LEU A 103 30.57 -8.09 -6.92
C LEU A 103 31.06 -9.55 -6.87
N PRO A 104 32.18 -9.91 -6.20
CA PRO A 104 32.57 -11.31 -6.03
C PRO A 104 31.47 -12.21 -5.44
N ASN A 105 30.54 -11.67 -4.65
CA ASN A 105 29.42 -12.42 -4.06
C ASN A 105 28.49 -13.04 -5.11
N VAL A 106 28.45 -12.49 -6.33
CA VAL A 106 27.63 -13.01 -7.44
C VAL A 106 28.45 -13.70 -8.52
N ARG A 107 29.76 -13.90 -8.32
CA ARG A 107 30.66 -14.53 -9.32
C ARG A 107 30.15 -15.87 -9.82
N ASN A 108 29.63 -16.71 -8.92
CA ASN A 108 29.15 -18.06 -9.24
C ASN A 108 27.89 -18.08 -10.12
N LEU A 109 27.20 -16.94 -10.25
CA LEU A 109 26.02 -16.81 -11.11
C LEU A 109 26.40 -16.50 -12.57
N LEU A 110 27.66 -16.11 -12.82
CA LEU A 110 28.12 -15.50 -14.07
C LEU A 110 29.26 -16.31 -14.70
N LYS A 111 29.33 -16.31 -16.03
CA LYS A 111 30.50 -16.80 -16.77
C LYS A 111 31.68 -15.83 -16.61
N GLY A 112 32.86 -16.26 -17.06
CA GLY A 112 34.10 -15.47 -17.03
C GLY A 112 33.92 -14.07 -17.61
N ASP A 113 33.62 -14.05 -18.90
CA ASP A 113 33.32 -12.88 -19.73
C ASP A 113 32.16 -12.03 -19.21
N GLU A 114 31.05 -12.66 -18.82
CA GLU A 114 29.88 -11.97 -18.24
C GLU A 114 30.24 -11.17 -16.98
N TYR A 115 31.06 -11.76 -16.10
CA TYR A 115 31.51 -11.09 -14.87
C TYR A 115 32.49 -9.96 -15.15
N ASP A 116 33.45 -10.20 -16.05
CA ASP A 116 34.50 -9.23 -16.37
C ASP A 116 33.89 -7.98 -17.02
N GLU A 117 32.84 -8.13 -17.84
CA GLU A 117 32.10 -7.00 -18.41
C GLU A 117 31.38 -6.20 -17.32
N LEU A 118 30.66 -6.86 -16.41
CA LEU A 118 29.97 -6.18 -15.31
C LEU A 118 30.95 -5.45 -14.37
N LEU A 119 32.10 -6.08 -14.08
CA LEU A 119 33.16 -5.47 -13.28
C LEU A 119 33.76 -4.24 -14.00
N SER A 120 33.99 -4.33 -15.30
CA SER A 120 34.51 -3.23 -16.11
C SER A 120 33.56 -2.02 -16.14
N VAL A 121 32.27 -2.28 -16.34
CA VAL A 121 31.25 -1.22 -16.48
C VAL A 121 30.85 -0.64 -15.12
N PHE A 122 30.59 -1.47 -14.12
CA PHE A 122 29.99 -1.03 -12.85
C PHE A 122 30.96 -1.02 -11.67
N GLY A 123 32.11 -1.70 -11.76
CA GLY A 123 32.98 -1.96 -10.61
C GLY A 123 33.44 -0.70 -9.88
N LYS A 124 33.68 0.41 -10.60
CA LYS A 124 34.11 1.70 -10.02
C LYS A 124 32.98 2.57 -9.49
N HIS A 125 31.73 2.19 -9.69
CA HIS A 125 30.59 2.93 -9.14
C HIS A 125 30.40 2.58 -7.67
N HIS A 126 29.90 3.54 -6.89
CA HIS A 126 29.58 3.32 -5.48
C HIS A 126 28.49 2.26 -5.34
N ASN A 127 28.56 1.49 -4.27
CA ASN A 127 27.48 0.62 -3.85
C ASN A 127 26.39 1.45 -3.15
N THR A 128 25.15 0.96 -3.11
CA THR A 128 24.07 1.54 -2.30
C THR A 128 24.08 0.89 -0.90
N ARG A 129 23.86 1.69 0.15
CA ARG A 129 23.66 1.21 1.52
C ARG A 129 22.22 0.73 1.70
N TRP A 130 21.97 -0.56 1.45
CA TRP A 130 20.64 -1.18 1.47
C TRP A 130 20.11 -1.48 2.87
N ASP A 131 20.93 -1.30 3.89
CA ASP A 131 20.72 -1.66 5.28
C ASP A 131 20.89 -0.44 6.19
N TYR A 132 20.72 0.77 5.65
CA TYR A 132 21.02 2.01 6.35
C TYR A 132 19.81 2.94 6.39
N ASP A 133 19.54 3.46 7.58
CA ASP A 133 18.66 4.59 7.80
C ASP A 133 19.53 5.85 8.07
N PRO A 134 19.72 6.73 7.06
CA PRO A 134 20.46 7.96 7.20
C PRO A 134 19.74 9.02 8.05
N ILE A 135 18.44 8.89 8.30
CA ILE A 135 17.70 9.86 9.12
C ILE A 135 18.13 9.72 10.58
N HIS A 136 18.39 8.48 11.02
CA HIS A 136 18.77 8.16 12.39
C HIS A 136 20.21 7.63 12.51
N GLU A 137 20.98 7.69 11.43
CA GLU A 137 22.35 7.17 11.35
C GLU A 137 22.49 5.70 11.80
N TYR A 138 21.51 4.85 11.46
CA TYR A 138 21.42 3.48 11.96
C TYR A 138 21.66 2.42 10.87
N ILE A 139 22.46 1.40 11.18
CA ILE A 139 22.73 0.25 10.29
C ILE A 139 22.00 -1.00 10.81
N PHE A 140 21.21 -1.64 9.95
CA PHE A 140 20.45 -2.85 10.24
C PHE A 140 21.30 -4.11 10.04
N ASP A 141 22.03 -4.51 11.09
CA ASP A 141 22.90 -5.69 11.08
C ASP A 141 22.15 -7.04 11.30
N ASP A 142 20.89 -6.99 11.73
CA ASP A 142 20.01 -8.16 11.86
C ASP A 142 18.56 -7.86 11.46
N LEU A 143 17.68 -8.86 11.56
CA LEU A 143 16.26 -8.77 11.17
C LEU A 143 15.37 -8.14 12.27
N LYS A 144 15.91 -7.80 13.44
CA LYS A 144 15.11 -7.23 14.51
C LYS A 144 14.86 -5.76 14.24
N ILE A 145 13.59 -5.37 14.29
CA ILE A 145 13.20 -3.97 14.17
C ILE A 145 13.58 -3.24 15.46
N PRO A 146 14.43 -2.21 15.40
CA PRO A 146 14.86 -1.46 16.57
C PRO A 146 13.85 -0.33 16.85
N TYR A 147 12.69 -0.71 17.37
CA TYR A 147 11.64 0.24 17.76
C TYR A 147 12.19 1.34 18.68
N GLY A 148 11.83 2.60 18.41
CA GLY A 148 12.37 3.73 19.18
C GLY A 148 13.71 4.28 18.70
N VAL A 149 14.39 3.61 17.76
CA VAL A 149 15.79 3.90 17.40
C VAL A 149 15.96 4.25 15.92
N ALA A 150 15.30 3.52 15.02
CA ALA A 150 15.42 3.73 13.58
C ALA A 150 14.10 3.51 12.84
N GLU A 151 14.03 4.01 11.60
CA GLU A 151 12.89 3.85 10.71
C GLU A 151 13.18 2.77 9.66
N ILE A 152 12.62 1.59 9.92
CA ILE A 152 12.79 0.39 9.07
C ILE A 152 12.30 0.58 7.64
N LYS A 153 11.34 1.51 7.44
CA LYS A 153 10.81 1.79 6.12
C LYS A 153 11.81 2.44 5.18
N VAL A 154 12.81 3.14 5.70
CA VAL A 154 13.81 3.79 4.86
C VAL A 154 14.53 2.78 3.95
N PRO A 155 15.18 1.73 4.49
CA PRO A 155 15.78 0.71 3.64
C PRO A 155 14.74 -0.09 2.83
N TRP A 156 13.54 -0.35 3.36
CA TRP A 156 12.51 -1.09 2.63
C TRP A 156 11.99 -0.33 1.40
N GLU A 157 11.67 0.96 1.50
CA GLU A 157 11.18 1.76 0.37
C GLU A 157 12.17 1.78 -0.80
N VAL A 158 13.45 1.95 -0.49
CA VAL A 158 14.53 1.93 -1.49
C VAL A 158 14.66 0.51 -2.08
N GLY A 159 14.59 -0.50 -1.21
CA GLY A 159 14.61 -1.90 -1.56
C GLY A 159 13.45 -2.35 -2.45
N ARG A 160 12.30 -1.68 -2.43
CA ARG A 160 11.14 -2.02 -3.26
C ARG A 160 11.36 -1.69 -4.74
N PHE A 161 12.36 -0.89 -5.10
CA PHE A 161 12.56 -0.39 -6.48
C PHE A 161 11.33 0.34 -7.03
N ASN A 162 10.58 0.97 -6.12
CA ASN A 162 9.29 1.56 -6.39
C ASN A 162 9.35 2.48 -7.62
N LEU A 163 10.18 3.52 -7.66
CA LEU A 163 10.18 4.50 -8.78
C LEU A 163 10.52 3.96 -10.19
N TYR A 164 11.14 2.80 -10.30
CA TYR A 164 11.74 2.32 -11.56
C TYR A 164 10.74 2.01 -12.69
N PRO A 165 9.59 1.34 -12.46
CA PRO A 165 8.61 1.10 -13.51
C PRO A 165 8.05 2.40 -14.11
N GLN A 166 7.76 3.42 -13.28
CA GLN A 166 7.31 4.73 -13.78
C GLN A 166 8.37 5.40 -14.65
N LEU A 167 9.62 5.42 -14.20
CA LEU A 167 10.71 5.95 -15.00
C LEU A 167 10.81 5.22 -16.35
N ALA A 168 10.66 3.89 -16.35
CA ALA A 168 10.72 3.09 -17.57
C ALA A 168 9.56 3.36 -18.54
N ILE A 169 8.38 3.75 -18.03
CA ILE A 169 7.21 4.15 -18.83
C ILE A 169 7.36 5.57 -19.38
N HIS A 170 7.85 6.52 -18.58
CA HIS A 170 7.69 7.95 -18.90
C HIS A 170 8.95 8.62 -19.48
N THR A 171 10.15 8.11 -19.16
CA THR A 171 11.40 8.74 -19.61
C THR A 171 11.63 8.59 -21.11
N GLU A 172 12.30 9.58 -21.70
CA GLU A 172 12.93 9.45 -23.03
C GLU A 172 14.40 9.03 -22.95
N GLU A 173 15.05 9.21 -21.80
CA GLU A 173 16.47 8.85 -21.61
C GLU A 173 16.61 7.35 -21.26
N ILE A 174 16.08 6.47 -22.11
CA ILE A 174 15.95 5.03 -21.82
C ILE A 174 17.28 4.33 -21.52
N ASP A 175 18.37 4.73 -22.20
CA ASP A 175 19.69 4.15 -22.00
C ASP A 175 20.34 4.66 -20.70
N ARG A 176 20.04 5.90 -20.31
CA ARG A 176 20.47 6.44 -19.01
C ARG A 176 19.78 5.69 -17.88
N LEU A 177 18.47 5.50 -18.01
CA LEU A 177 17.70 4.75 -17.03
C LEU A 177 18.14 3.29 -16.96
N SER A 178 18.39 2.63 -18.10
CA SER A 178 18.84 1.22 -18.09
C SER A 178 20.19 1.08 -17.38
N PHE A 179 21.10 2.04 -17.54
CA PHE A 179 22.36 2.07 -16.80
C PHE A 179 22.15 2.20 -15.28
N ILE A 180 21.35 3.19 -14.84
CA ILE A 180 21.06 3.41 -13.40
C ILE A 180 20.39 2.19 -12.78
N PHE A 181 19.38 1.65 -13.47
CA PHE A 181 18.67 0.45 -13.04
C PHE A 181 19.59 -0.77 -12.95
N SER A 182 20.45 -0.99 -13.96
CA SER A 182 21.42 -2.08 -13.91
C SER A 182 22.40 -1.94 -12.75
N ARG A 183 22.93 -0.73 -12.51
CA ARG A 183 23.81 -0.45 -11.38
C ARG A 183 23.14 -0.81 -10.06
N ASP A 184 21.89 -0.38 -9.84
CA ASP A 184 21.18 -0.60 -8.58
C ASP A 184 20.79 -2.07 -8.39
N VAL A 185 20.38 -2.78 -9.45
CA VAL A 185 20.14 -4.23 -9.38
C VAL A 185 21.42 -4.99 -9.05
N ILE A 186 22.54 -4.65 -9.69
CA ILE A 186 23.85 -5.28 -9.44
C ILE A 186 24.27 -5.00 -7.99
N SER A 187 24.18 -3.74 -7.54
CA SER A 187 24.48 -3.33 -6.16
C SER A 187 23.63 -4.09 -5.14
N PHE A 188 22.32 -4.22 -5.39
CA PHE A 188 21.41 -4.98 -4.53
C PHE A 188 21.83 -6.44 -4.46
N MET A 189 22.05 -7.09 -5.62
CA MET A 189 22.42 -8.50 -5.69
C MET A 189 23.77 -8.76 -5.03
N SER A 190 24.79 -7.95 -5.31
CA SER A 190 26.12 -8.13 -4.73
C SER A 190 26.12 -7.98 -3.21
N SER A 191 25.20 -7.18 -2.67
CA SER A 191 25.10 -6.94 -1.22
C SER A 191 24.19 -7.93 -0.49
N ASN A 192 23.15 -8.45 -1.16
CA ASN A 192 22.06 -9.19 -0.51
C ASN A 192 21.83 -10.62 -1.02
N ALA A 193 22.57 -11.09 -2.04
CA ALA A 193 22.35 -12.42 -2.62
C ALA A 193 22.75 -13.60 -1.70
N SER A 194 23.70 -13.38 -0.80
CA SER A 194 24.27 -14.43 0.06
C SER A 194 23.64 -14.48 1.46
N THR A 195 22.84 -13.47 1.83
CA THR A 195 22.36 -13.26 3.21
C THR A 195 20.83 -13.16 3.27
N SER A 196 20.18 -14.27 3.64
CA SER A 196 18.76 -14.22 4.07
C SER A 196 18.53 -13.44 5.37
N ASN A 197 19.59 -12.88 5.95
CA ASN A 197 19.59 -12.13 7.21
C ASN A 197 19.67 -10.62 6.99
N SER A 198 19.76 -10.14 5.74
CA SER A 198 19.65 -8.71 5.46
C SER A 198 18.23 -8.23 5.73
N VAL A 199 18.10 -6.98 6.20
CA VAL A 199 16.82 -6.29 6.40
C VAL A 199 15.95 -6.29 5.14
N GLN A 200 16.56 -6.39 3.96
CA GLN A 200 15.87 -6.50 2.68
C GLN A 200 15.08 -7.82 2.54
N TRP A 201 15.44 -8.83 3.30
CA TRP A 201 14.76 -10.12 3.39
C TRP A 201 14.07 -10.29 4.75
N ALA A 202 13.65 -9.20 5.40
CA ALA A 202 12.93 -9.26 6.67
C ALA A 202 11.54 -9.91 6.54
N ASN A 203 10.86 -9.70 5.42
CA ASN A 203 9.55 -10.28 5.15
C ASN A 203 9.35 -10.59 3.65
N ALA A 204 8.38 -11.44 3.32
CA ALA A 204 8.14 -11.89 1.95
C ALA A 204 7.41 -10.85 1.10
N MET A 205 6.62 -9.98 1.71
CA MET A 205 6.02 -8.81 1.07
C MET A 205 7.05 -7.91 0.39
N GLU A 206 8.14 -7.52 1.08
CA GLU A 206 9.21 -6.69 0.49
C GLU A 206 9.84 -7.37 -0.72
N ALA A 207 10.09 -8.68 -0.62
CA ALA A 207 10.59 -9.48 -1.73
C ALA A 207 9.59 -9.54 -2.89
N GLY A 208 8.29 -9.69 -2.61
CA GLY A 208 7.22 -9.76 -3.60
C GLY A 208 7.06 -8.47 -4.39
N ILE A 209 7.04 -7.31 -3.71
CA ILE A 209 6.95 -5.99 -4.35
C ILE A 209 8.20 -5.71 -5.18
N ARG A 210 9.39 -5.93 -4.60
CA ARG A 210 10.66 -5.72 -5.31
C ARG A 210 10.74 -6.53 -6.59
N ILE A 211 10.46 -7.83 -6.55
CA ILE A 211 10.60 -8.66 -7.74
C ILE A 211 9.58 -8.29 -8.82
N PHE A 212 8.37 -7.88 -8.43
CA PHE A 212 7.41 -7.30 -9.37
C PHE A 212 7.95 -6.03 -10.04
N ASN A 213 8.47 -5.08 -9.27
CA ASN A 213 9.00 -3.82 -9.81
C ASN A 213 10.23 -4.04 -10.69
N VAL A 214 11.14 -4.94 -10.32
CA VAL A 214 12.33 -5.29 -11.11
C VAL A 214 11.94 -5.98 -12.43
N ILE A 215 11.06 -6.99 -12.40
CA ILE A 215 10.60 -7.68 -13.61
C ILE A 215 9.88 -6.70 -14.55
N SER A 216 9.00 -5.86 -14.00
CA SER A 216 8.23 -4.87 -14.77
C SER A 216 9.17 -3.87 -15.44
N THR A 217 10.08 -3.26 -14.69
CA THR A 217 11.07 -2.30 -15.22
C THR A 217 11.91 -2.91 -16.33
N TYR A 218 12.51 -4.08 -16.06
CA TYR A 218 13.35 -4.76 -17.04
C TYR A 218 12.57 -5.08 -18.33
N SER A 219 11.33 -5.57 -18.20
CA SER A 219 10.50 -5.93 -19.35
C SER A 219 10.09 -4.72 -20.19
N ILE A 220 9.76 -3.60 -19.54
CA ILE A 220 9.43 -2.34 -20.22
C ILE A 220 10.66 -1.82 -20.96
N LEU A 221 11.82 -1.76 -20.30
CA LEU A 221 13.07 -1.32 -20.93
C LEU A 221 13.48 -2.19 -22.12
N LYS A 222 13.37 -3.53 -22.02
CA LYS A 222 13.61 -4.44 -23.15
C LYS A 222 12.62 -4.20 -24.29
N GLY A 223 11.33 -4.02 -23.97
CA GLY A 223 10.29 -3.68 -24.94
C GLY A 223 10.56 -2.36 -25.67
N ARG A 224 11.16 -1.40 -24.97
CA ARG A 224 11.63 -0.11 -25.50
C ARG A 224 13.03 -0.16 -26.13
N LYS A 225 13.61 -1.36 -26.29
CA LYS A 225 14.91 -1.60 -26.93
C LYS A 225 16.10 -0.95 -26.20
N ALA A 226 15.99 -0.72 -24.89
CA ALA A 226 17.11 -0.26 -24.08
C ALA A 226 18.25 -1.29 -24.07
N ARG A 227 19.48 -0.81 -23.96
CA ARG A 227 20.68 -1.67 -23.93
C ARG A 227 21.01 -2.11 -22.51
N PHE A 228 21.43 -3.38 -22.40
CA PHE A 228 21.96 -3.98 -21.18
C PHE A 228 23.31 -4.63 -21.50
N CYS A 229 24.22 -4.57 -20.54
CA CYS A 229 25.51 -5.26 -20.60
C CYS A 229 25.34 -6.80 -20.63
N CYS A 230 26.36 -7.48 -21.14
CA CYS A 230 26.41 -8.94 -21.07
C CYS A 230 26.34 -9.41 -19.61
N GLY A 231 25.71 -10.56 -19.38
CA GLY A 231 25.51 -11.11 -18.04
C GLY A 231 24.31 -10.54 -17.27
N PHE A 232 23.81 -9.35 -17.60
CA PHE A 232 22.69 -8.74 -16.87
C PHE A 232 21.39 -9.56 -16.97
N ASP A 233 21.07 -10.08 -18.15
CA ASP A 233 19.90 -10.95 -18.36
C ASP A 233 19.95 -12.21 -17.45
N LYS A 234 21.15 -12.73 -17.20
CA LYS A 234 21.39 -13.89 -16.33
C LYS A 234 21.32 -13.54 -14.85
N LEU A 235 21.74 -12.33 -14.48
CA LEU A 235 21.53 -11.78 -13.13
C LEU A 235 20.04 -11.64 -12.84
N ILE A 236 19.24 -11.08 -13.76
CA ILE A 236 17.79 -11.00 -13.61
C ILE A 236 17.17 -12.40 -13.42
N GLY A 237 17.57 -13.39 -14.23
CA GLY A 237 17.13 -14.78 -14.04
C GLY A 237 17.47 -15.34 -12.65
N SER A 238 18.69 -15.09 -12.17
CA SER A 238 19.14 -15.54 -10.85
C SER A 238 18.39 -14.82 -9.71
N LEU A 239 18.08 -13.54 -9.88
CA LEU A 239 17.29 -12.74 -8.95
C LEU A 239 15.86 -13.29 -8.82
N ILE A 240 15.24 -13.67 -9.94
CA ILE A 240 13.91 -14.29 -9.98
C ILE A 240 13.91 -15.61 -9.22
N ASP A 241 14.89 -16.48 -9.47
CA ASP A 241 15.00 -17.77 -8.77
C ASP A 241 15.19 -17.61 -7.26
N MET A 242 15.95 -16.59 -6.85
CA MET A 242 16.18 -16.26 -5.45
C MET A 242 14.90 -15.80 -4.76
N HIS A 243 14.19 -14.85 -5.36
CA HIS A 243 12.92 -14.34 -4.84
C HIS A 243 11.85 -15.42 -4.82
N PHE A 244 11.78 -16.27 -5.85
CA PHE A 244 10.85 -17.38 -5.90
C PHE A 244 11.03 -18.34 -4.72
N LYS A 245 12.26 -18.77 -4.47
CA LYS A 245 12.58 -19.63 -3.31
C LYS A 245 12.24 -18.93 -2.01
N TYR A 246 12.67 -17.67 -1.87
CA TYR A 246 12.46 -16.92 -0.63
C TYR A 246 10.97 -16.76 -0.32
N ILE A 247 10.16 -16.28 -1.27
CA ILE A 247 8.71 -16.07 -1.09
C ILE A 247 8.03 -17.39 -0.78
N LEU A 248 8.35 -18.49 -1.49
CA LEU A 248 7.73 -19.79 -1.22
C LEU A 248 8.03 -20.31 0.20
N PHE A 249 9.23 -20.12 0.72
CA PHE A 249 9.62 -20.61 2.05
C PHE A 249 9.25 -19.66 3.20
N ASN A 250 9.02 -18.38 2.91
CA ASN A 250 8.67 -17.36 3.90
C ASN A 250 7.28 -16.77 3.69
N ASN A 251 6.43 -17.45 2.92
CA ASN A 251 5.11 -16.97 2.56
C ASN A 251 4.26 -16.64 3.79
N GLU A 252 3.66 -15.45 3.79
CA GLU A 252 2.94 -14.88 4.93
C GLU A 252 1.45 -15.26 4.98
N TYR A 253 1.07 -16.36 4.33
CA TYR A 253 -0.25 -16.95 4.51
C TYR A 253 -0.46 -17.40 5.96
N SER A 254 -1.68 -17.25 6.45
CA SER A 254 -2.16 -17.92 7.66
C SER A 254 -3.62 -18.34 7.52
N PHE A 255 -3.99 -19.48 8.10
CA PHE A 255 -5.39 -19.94 8.20
C PHE A 255 -6.26 -19.05 9.09
N PHE A 256 -5.66 -18.26 10.00
CA PHE A 256 -6.40 -17.36 10.89
C PHE A 256 -6.71 -16.04 10.19
N GLN A 257 -5.68 -15.32 9.77
CA GLN A 257 -5.82 -14.06 9.05
C GLN A 257 -4.68 -13.89 8.04
N THR A 258 -5.01 -13.37 6.87
CA THR A 258 -4.03 -12.83 5.93
C THR A 258 -4.14 -11.31 5.89
N SER A 259 -3.14 -10.65 5.31
CA SER A 259 -3.10 -9.19 5.15
C SER A 259 -2.49 -8.85 3.79
N ASN A 260 -2.35 -7.56 3.53
CA ASN A 260 -1.59 -6.99 2.41
C ASN A 260 -0.24 -7.70 2.16
N HIS A 261 0.39 -8.26 3.21
CA HIS A 261 1.61 -9.06 3.09
C HIS A 261 1.43 -10.27 2.17
N PHE A 262 0.35 -11.05 2.34
CA PHE A 262 0.11 -12.20 1.47
C PHE A 262 -0.37 -11.78 0.07
N ALA A 263 -1.05 -10.63 -0.05
CA ALA A 263 -1.33 -10.04 -1.37
C ALA A 263 -0.05 -9.73 -2.14
N ALA A 264 0.97 -9.15 -1.48
CA ALA A 264 2.28 -8.90 -2.06
C ALA A 264 3.03 -10.19 -2.44
N ASN A 265 2.89 -11.25 -1.63
CA ASN A 265 3.44 -12.57 -1.96
C ASN A 265 2.83 -13.14 -3.24
N LEU A 266 1.50 -13.06 -3.39
CA LEU A 266 0.81 -13.49 -4.61
C LEU A 266 1.23 -12.66 -5.83
N LEU A 267 1.39 -11.35 -5.67
CA LEU A 267 1.91 -10.46 -6.71
C LEU A 267 3.30 -10.90 -7.17
N GLY A 268 4.22 -11.12 -6.23
CA GLY A 268 5.58 -11.58 -6.52
C GLY A 268 5.57 -12.92 -7.26
N LEU A 269 4.80 -13.90 -6.78
CA LEU A 269 4.68 -15.21 -7.42
C LEU A 269 4.04 -15.15 -8.81
N ALA A 270 3.03 -14.30 -9.01
CA ALA A 270 2.41 -14.08 -10.32
C ALA A 270 3.41 -13.47 -11.31
N SER A 271 4.20 -12.50 -10.86
CA SER A 271 5.26 -11.85 -11.65
C SER A 271 6.34 -12.84 -12.07
N ILE A 272 6.84 -13.63 -11.12
CA ILE A 272 7.81 -14.70 -11.38
C ILE A 272 7.20 -15.75 -12.32
N ASN A 273 5.92 -16.09 -12.17
CA ASN A 273 5.24 -17.04 -13.05
C ASN A 273 5.19 -16.56 -14.51
N LEU A 274 5.35 -15.28 -14.82
CA LEU A 274 5.51 -14.81 -16.21
C LEU A 274 6.71 -15.49 -16.90
N HIS A 275 7.76 -15.84 -16.15
CA HIS A 275 8.97 -16.51 -16.63
C HIS A 275 8.88 -18.03 -16.74
N PHE A 276 7.80 -18.62 -16.22
CA PHE A 276 7.58 -20.06 -16.27
C PHE A 276 6.47 -20.40 -17.26
N ASN A 277 6.64 -21.49 -18.03
CA ASN A 277 5.61 -21.97 -18.95
C ASN A 277 4.72 -23.03 -18.27
N SER A 278 3.95 -22.63 -17.25
CA SER A 278 3.11 -23.56 -16.47
C SER A 278 1.68 -23.06 -16.28
N GLN A 279 0.76 -23.54 -17.13
CA GLN A 279 -0.66 -23.23 -17.00
C GLN A 279 -1.26 -23.77 -15.69
N THR A 280 -0.81 -24.94 -15.23
CA THR A 280 -1.23 -25.51 -13.95
C THR A 280 -0.90 -24.57 -12.79
N TYR A 281 0.29 -23.95 -12.80
CA TYR A 281 0.68 -23.02 -11.76
C TYR A 281 -0.09 -21.70 -11.85
N THR A 282 -0.33 -21.19 -13.07
CA THR A 282 -1.21 -20.03 -13.28
C THR A 282 -2.60 -20.26 -12.69
N ASN A 283 -3.25 -21.39 -12.99
CA ASN A 283 -4.59 -21.71 -12.47
C ASN A 283 -4.61 -21.88 -10.95
N PHE A 284 -3.52 -22.39 -10.37
CA PHE A 284 -3.34 -22.49 -8.93
C PHE A 284 -3.26 -21.09 -8.29
N LEU A 285 -2.46 -20.18 -8.85
CA LEU A 285 -2.35 -18.80 -8.37
C LEU A 285 -3.68 -18.03 -8.50
N ILE A 286 -4.44 -18.25 -9.59
CA ILE A 286 -5.79 -17.67 -9.74
C ILE A 286 -6.71 -18.18 -8.64
N SER A 287 -6.71 -19.48 -8.37
CA SER A 287 -7.51 -20.08 -7.28
C SER A 287 -7.12 -19.50 -5.91
N LEU A 288 -5.83 -19.29 -5.65
CA LEU A 288 -5.35 -18.67 -4.43
C LEU A 288 -5.78 -17.21 -4.31
N LEU A 289 -5.59 -16.41 -5.36
CA LEU A 289 -6.04 -15.02 -5.41
C LEU A 289 -7.54 -14.92 -5.16
N ARG A 290 -8.33 -15.77 -5.83
CA ARG A 290 -9.78 -15.81 -5.66
C ARG A 290 -10.17 -16.06 -4.21
N LYS A 291 -9.57 -17.09 -3.59
CA LYS A 291 -9.81 -17.42 -2.17
C LYS A 291 -9.40 -16.27 -1.25
N GLU A 292 -8.28 -15.62 -1.56
CA GLU A 292 -7.74 -14.53 -0.76
C GLU A 292 -8.61 -13.27 -0.82
N VAL A 293 -9.06 -12.87 -2.01
CA VAL A 293 -9.96 -11.72 -2.19
C VAL A 293 -11.26 -11.92 -1.40
N PHE A 294 -11.96 -13.03 -1.61
CA PHE A 294 -13.23 -13.30 -0.93
C PHE A 294 -13.11 -13.51 0.58
N ARG A 295 -11.92 -13.82 1.08
CA ARG A 295 -11.68 -13.95 2.51
C ARG A 295 -11.54 -12.58 3.19
N ASN A 296 -10.95 -11.60 2.49
CA ASN A 296 -10.57 -10.32 3.08
C ASN A 296 -11.57 -9.21 2.79
N THR A 297 -12.74 -9.51 2.23
CA THR A 297 -13.67 -8.47 1.83
C THR A 297 -15.12 -8.76 2.21
N ASP A 298 -15.81 -7.72 2.67
CA ASP A 298 -17.25 -7.65 2.81
C ASP A 298 -17.79 -6.68 1.74
N ASP A 299 -18.44 -7.19 0.69
CA ASP A 299 -18.99 -6.40 -0.43
C ASP A 299 -18.00 -5.41 -1.08
N GLY A 300 -16.72 -5.79 -1.16
CA GLY A 300 -15.66 -4.96 -1.75
C GLY A 300 -14.89 -4.11 -0.73
N LEU A 301 -15.34 -3.99 0.53
CA LEU A 301 -14.55 -3.34 1.58
C LEU A 301 -13.54 -4.32 2.17
N LEU A 302 -12.27 -3.95 2.22
CA LEU A 302 -11.21 -4.79 2.80
C LEU A 302 -11.21 -4.76 4.33
N ASN A 303 -10.92 -5.90 4.95
CA ASN A 303 -11.04 -6.11 6.40
C ASN A 303 -9.84 -5.58 7.23
N GLU A 304 -8.90 -4.85 6.62
CA GLU A 304 -7.68 -4.34 7.30
C GLU A 304 -7.91 -3.03 8.08
N GLY A 305 -9.11 -2.45 8.04
CA GLY A 305 -9.45 -1.29 8.87
C GLY A 305 -8.79 0.02 8.43
N SER A 306 -8.22 0.07 7.23
CA SER A 306 -7.56 1.26 6.70
C SER A 306 -7.87 1.49 5.23
N ILE A 307 -8.09 2.74 4.86
CA ILE A 307 -8.33 3.16 3.47
C ILE A 307 -7.03 3.15 2.64
N SER A 308 -5.91 3.51 3.26
CA SER A 308 -4.60 3.44 2.60
C SER A 308 -4.22 2.00 2.26
N TYR A 309 -4.42 1.08 3.21
CA TYR A 309 -4.20 -0.35 2.97
C TYR A 309 -5.24 -0.93 2.02
N HIS A 310 -6.48 -0.45 2.06
CA HIS A 310 -7.49 -0.84 1.08
C HIS A 310 -7.00 -0.56 -0.34
N ARG A 311 -6.57 0.68 -0.61
CA ARG A 311 -6.04 1.07 -1.91
C ARG A 311 -4.85 0.18 -2.28
N PHE A 312 -3.84 0.11 -1.42
CA PHE A 312 -2.60 -0.60 -1.69
C PHE A 312 -2.81 -2.10 -1.95
N THR A 313 -3.67 -2.76 -1.17
CA THR A 313 -4.03 -4.17 -1.37
C THR A 313 -4.86 -4.37 -2.64
N SER A 314 -5.80 -3.47 -2.94
CA SER A 314 -6.58 -3.53 -4.18
C SER A 314 -5.68 -3.41 -5.43
N GLU A 315 -4.68 -2.53 -5.38
CA GLU A 315 -3.67 -2.39 -6.43
C GLU A 315 -2.91 -3.70 -6.67
N MET A 316 -2.51 -4.39 -5.60
CA MET A 316 -1.86 -5.70 -5.68
C MET A 316 -2.79 -6.77 -6.26
N TYR A 317 -4.06 -6.83 -5.85
CA TYR A 317 -5.00 -7.81 -6.37
C TYR A 317 -5.33 -7.58 -7.84
N PHE A 318 -5.60 -6.34 -8.26
CA PHE A 318 -5.92 -6.00 -9.65
C PHE A 318 -4.73 -6.33 -10.56
N THR A 319 -3.52 -5.96 -10.15
CA THR A 319 -2.29 -6.26 -10.88
C THR A 319 -2.05 -7.76 -10.96
N THR A 320 -2.17 -8.49 -9.84
CA THR A 320 -2.01 -9.95 -9.81
C THR A 320 -3.02 -10.63 -10.73
N TYR A 321 -4.28 -10.21 -10.70
CA TYR A 321 -5.32 -10.74 -11.58
C TYR A 321 -5.01 -10.48 -13.05
N LEU A 322 -4.58 -9.28 -13.41
CA LEU A 322 -4.22 -8.94 -14.78
C LEU A 322 -3.08 -9.83 -15.29
N LEU A 323 -2.00 -9.97 -14.52
CA LEU A 323 -0.85 -10.80 -14.89
C LEU A 323 -1.25 -12.25 -15.14
N LEU A 324 -2.10 -12.80 -14.28
CA LEU A 324 -2.53 -14.19 -14.38
C LEU A 324 -3.57 -14.42 -15.48
N SER A 325 -4.52 -13.50 -15.65
CA SER A 325 -5.58 -13.61 -16.66
C SER A 325 -5.02 -13.48 -18.08
N GLU A 326 -4.10 -12.54 -18.32
CA GLU A 326 -3.42 -12.41 -19.61
C GLU A 326 -2.57 -13.65 -19.93
N LYS A 327 -1.88 -14.20 -18.92
CA LYS A 327 -1.08 -15.41 -19.10
C LYS A 327 -1.95 -16.65 -19.36
N ALA A 328 -3.07 -16.78 -18.66
CA ALA A 328 -3.97 -17.93 -18.79
C ALA A 328 -4.85 -17.87 -20.04
N GLY A 329 -5.13 -16.67 -20.55
CA GLY A 329 -6.19 -16.44 -21.53
C GLY A 329 -7.59 -16.72 -20.98
N VAL A 330 -7.77 -16.69 -19.64
CA VAL A 330 -9.02 -17.00 -18.94
C VAL A 330 -9.30 -15.94 -17.88
N ARG A 331 -10.58 -15.60 -17.73
CA ARG A 331 -11.09 -14.60 -16.78
C ARG A 331 -11.97 -15.23 -15.70
N CYS A 332 -12.04 -14.59 -14.55
CA CYS A 332 -12.78 -15.03 -13.36
C CYS A 332 -13.81 -13.95 -13.03
N LEU A 333 -15.04 -14.07 -13.56
CA LEU A 333 -16.04 -12.99 -13.54
C LEU A 333 -16.44 -12.55 -12.13
N ASP A 334 -16.50 -13.46 -11.17
CA ASP A 334 -16.87 -13.17 -9.78
C ASP A 334 -15.82 -12.30 -9.05
N LEU A 335 -14.55 -12.37 -9.47
CA LEU A 335 -13.54 -11.42 -8.99
C LEU A 335 -13.75 -10.03 -9.57
N GLU A 336 -14.21 -9.92 -10.81
CA GLU A 336 -14.37 -8.63 -11.50
C GLU A 336 -15.48 -7.79 -10.88
N ASP A 337 -16.59 -8.43 -10.47
CA ASP A 337 -17.65 -7.78 -9.71
C ASP A 337 -17.13 -7.25 -8.36
N THR A 338 -16.35 -8.08 -7.66
CA THR A 338 -15.73 -7.69 -6.37
C THR A 338 -14.73 -6.55 -6.56
N PHE A 339 -13.91 -6.59 -7.60
CA PHE A 339 -12.95 -5.53 -7.92
C PHE A 339 -13.64 -4.22 -8.27
N SER A 340 -14.80 -4.26 -8.92
CA SER A 340 -15.62 -3.07 -9.17
C SER A 340 -16.08 -2.44 -7.86
N ALA A 341 -16.51 -3.25 -6.89
CA ALA A 341 -16.88 -2.77 -5.56
C ALA A 341 -15.67 -2.22 -4.79
N MET A 342 -14.53 -2.92 -4.80
CA MET A 342 -13.28 -2.45 -4.19
C MET A 342 -12.85 -1.09 -4.75
N ALA A 343 -12.79 -0.96 -6.07
CA ALA A 343 -12.35 0.27 -6.73
C ALA A 343 -13.25 1.48 -6.44
N LYS A 344 -14.53 1.28 -6.12
CA LYS A 344 -15.44 2.36 -5.72
C LYS A 344 -15.08 2.98 -4.38
N VAL A 345 -14.54 2.21 -3.43
CA VAL A 345 -14.28 2.70 -2.06
C VAL A 345 -13.31 3.90 -2.07
N PRO A 346 -12.09 3.82 -2.66
CA PRO A 346 -11.16 4.95 -2.64
C PRO A 346 -11.62 6.13 -3.51
N ILE A 347 -12.42 5.87 -4.56
CA ILE A 347 -12.99 6.91 -5.43
C ILE A 347 -14.08 7.71 -4.68
N ALA A 348 -14.95 7.04 -3.93
CA ALA A 348 -15.95 7.73 -3.11
C ALA A 348 -15.28 8.55 -2.00
N LEU A 349 -14.20 8.03 -1.43
CA LEU A 349 -13.43 8.65 -0.35
C LEU A 349 -12.39 9.68 -0.84
N GLU A 350 -12.45 10.11 -2.10
CA GLU A 350 -11.69 11.27 -2.55
C GLU A 350 -12.20 12.52 -1.81
N ASN A 351 -11.41 13.07 -0.91
CA ASN A 351 -11.75 14.34 -0.28
C ASN A 351 -11.56 15.51 -1.27
N PRO A 352 -12.07 16.72 -0.97
CA PRO A 352 -11.94 17.87 -1.87
C PRO A 352 -10.50 18.33 -2.18
N LEU A 353 -9.47 17.79 -1.53
CA LEU A 353 -8.07 18.01 -1.88
C LEU A 353 -7.54 17.02 -2.94
N GLY A 354 -8.37 16.09 -3.40
CA GLY A 354 -7.98 15.02 -4.33
C GLY A 354 -7.19 13.90 -3.66
N LEU A 355 -7.31 13.77 -2.33
CA LEU A 355 -6.61 12.78 -1.52
C LEU A 355 -7.59 11.77 -0.93
N HIS A 356 -7.10 10.57 -0.59
CA HIS A 356 -7.90 9.63 0.19
C HIS A 356 -8.02 10.08 1.64
N THR A 357 -9.18 9.82 2.25
CA THR A 357 -9.37 9.96 3.70
C THR A 357 -8.35 9.16 4.49
N GLN A 358 -7.94 9.67 5.65
CA GLN A 358 -6.88 9.10 6.48
C GLN A 358 -7.41 8.19 7.59
N PHE A 359 -8.46 7.40 7.31
CA PHE A 359 -9.00 6.45 8.27
C PHE A 359 -8.10 5.21 8.42
N GLY A 360 -7.83 4.85 9.67
CA GLY A 360 -6.88 3.81 10.04
C GLY A 360 -5.42 4.14 9.70
N ASP A 361 -4.58 3.11 9.69
CA ASP A 361 -3.16 3.30 9.39
C ASP A 361 -2.92 3.79 7.96
N SER A 362 -2.00 4.72 7.83
CA SER A 362 -1.58 5.32 6.58
C SER A 362 -0.07 5.34 6.56
N ASP A 363 0.47 4.45 5.75
CA ASP A 363 1.86 4.02 5.87
C ASP A 363 2.67 4.42 4.62
N GLY A 364 2.02 5.13 3.70
CA GLY A 364 2.58 5.56 2.43
C GLY A 364 2.70 4.45 1.40
N GLY A 365 2.19 3.24 1.65
CA GLY A 365 2.24 2.13 0.71
C GLY A 365 1.45 2.42 -0.58
N PHE A 366 2.10 2.20 -1.71
CA PHE A 366 1.48 2.17 -3.03
C PHE A 366 2.22 1.16 -3.90
N LEU A 367 1.47 0.54 -4.80
CA LEU A 367 2.02 -0.37 -5.79
C LEU A 367 1.96 0.24 -7.17
N ASN A 368 0.91 0.97 -7.56
CA ASN A 368 0.66 1.17 -8.99
C ASN A 368 1.23 2.45 -9.62
N TRP A 369 1.78 2.21 -10.81
CA TRP A 369 2.82 2.98 -11.49
C TRP A 369 2.32 3.70 -12.75
N LEU A 370 1.03 4.07 -12.83
CA LEU A 370 0.55 4.80 -14.02
C LEU A 370 1.03 6.24 -14.06
N VAL A 371 1.09 6.89 -12.89
CA VAL A 371 1.43 8.31 -12.75
C VAL A 371 2.30 8.46 -11.52
N PHE A 372 3.21 9.43 -11.57
CA PHE A 372 3.92 9.83 -10.37
C PHE A 372 2.92 10.29 -9.29
N PRO A 373 3.09 9.87 -8.04
CA PRO A 373 2.26 10.28 -6.91
C PRO A 373 2.52 11.74 -6.54
N TYR A 374 2.24 12.69 -7.42
CA TYR A 374 2.46 14.11 -7.17
C TYR A 374 1.12 14.82 -7.03
N SER A 375 0.91 15.45 -5.87
CA SER A 375 -0.26 16.29 -5.62
C SER A 375 0.07 17.71 -6.04
N VAL A 376 -0.63 18.22 -7.06
CA VAL A 376 -0.56 19.64 -7.44
C VAL A 376 -1.11 20.52 -6.33
N VAL A 377 -2.13 20.05 -5.60
CA VAL A 377 -2.76 20.77 -4.50
C VAL A 377 -1.80 20.95 -3.32
N LEU A 378 -1.10 19.89 -2.94
CA LEU A 378 -0.13 19.93 -1.84
C LEU A 378 1.28 20.33 -2.30
N ASN A 379 1.53 20.40 -3.61
CA ASN A 379 2.84 20.63 -4.21
C ASN A 379 3.91 19.63 -3.67
N THR A 380 3.55 18.36 -3.52
CA THR A 380 4.45 17.32 -2.98
C THR A 380 4.21 15.94 -3.58
N TYR A 381 5.20 15.05 -3.47
CA TYR A 381 5.06 13.65 -3.85
C TYR A 381 4.38 12.86 -2.75
N THR A 382 3.09 12.62 -2.91
CA THR A 382 2.28 11.86 -1.97
C THR A 382 1.54 10.70 -2.62
N PRO A 383 1.65 9.48 -2.07
CA PRO A 383 0.92 8.32 -2.58
C PRO A 383 -0.59 8.45 -2.36
N TYR A 384 -1.08 9.44 -1.60
CA TYR A 384 -2.49 9.62 -1.26
C TYR A 384 -3.35 10.22 -2.37
N VAL A 385 -2.77 10.52 -3.53
CA VAL A 385 -3.45 11.16 -4.67
C VAL A 385 -4.44 10.20 -5.32
N VAL A 386 -5.75 10.49 -5.21
CA VAL A 386 -6.82 9.59 -5.70
C VAL A 386 -6.84 9.51 -7.22
N ILE A 387 -6.56 10.61 -7.92
CA ILE A 387 -6.57 10.61 -9.39
C ILE A 387 -5.63 9.55 -9.98
N ASN A 388 -4.50 9.28 -9.34
CA ASN A 388 -3.57 8.24 -9.78
C ASN A 388 -4.18 6.84 -9.66
N TYR A 389 -4.89 6.60 -8.56
CA TYR A 389 -5.64 5.36 -8.37
C TYR A 389 -6.79 5.25 -9.38
N SER A 390 -7.57 6.31 -9.59
CA SER A 390 -8.67 6.32 -10.57
C SER A 390 -8.20 6.05 -11.98
N LEU A 391 -7.06 6.63 -12.39
CA LEU A 391 -6.45 6.35 -13.68
C LEU A 391 -5.98 4.90 -13.79
N PHE A 392 -5.42 4.34 -12.71
CA PHE A 392 -5.08 2.93 -12.64
C PHE A 392 -6.30 2.02 -12.81
N VAL A 393 -7.38 2.32 -12.09
CA VAL A 393 -8.66 1.62 -12.21
C VAL A 393 -9.20 1.73 -13.64
N ASP A 394 -9.25 2.92 -14.21
CA ASP A 394 -9.77 3.13 -15.57
C ASP A 394 -8.98 2.33 -16.60
N TRP A 395 -7.66 2.33 -16.50
CA TRP A 395 -6.81 1.51 -17.35
C TRP A 395 -7.04 0.01 -17.14
N PHE A 396 -7.07 -0.46 -15.89
CA PHE A 396 -7.24 -1.86 -15.55
C PHE A 396 -8.57 -2.42 -16.10
N PHE A 397 -9.68 -1.72 -15.85
CA PHE A 397 -11.01 -2.13 -16.34
C PHE A 397 -11.06 -2.09 -17.87
N LYS A 398 -10.56 -1.01 -18.50
CA LYS A 398 -10.48 -0.92 -19.96
C LYS A 398 -9.66 -2.06 -20.57
N ARG A 399 -8.55 -2.44 -19.93
CA ARG A 399 -7.69 -3.53 -20.40
C ARG A 399 -8.40 -4.88 -20.39
N LEU A 400 -9.27 -5.08 -19.40
CA LEU A 400 -10.17 -6.21 -19.33
C LEU A 400 -11.41 -6.06 -20.23
N GLY A 401 -11.55 -4.98 -21.02
CA GLY A 401 -12.76 -4.73 -21.80
C GLY A 401 -14.01 -4.55 -20.92
N LEU A 402 -13.83 -4.10 -19.68
CA LEU A 402 -14.87 -3.78 -18.73
C LEU A 402 -15.13 -2.28 -18.67
N VAL A 403 -16.30 -1.92 -18.17
CA VAL A 403 -16.64 -0.53 -17.84
C VAL A 403 -16.03 -0.19 -16.49
N SER A 404 -15.33 0.94 -16.41
CA SER A 404 -14.79 1.43 -15.15
C SER A 404 -15.89 1.72 -14.13
N PRO A 405 -15.67 1.40 -12.85
CA PRO A 405 -16.59 1.76 -11.80
C PRO A 405 -16.70 3.27 -11.65
N ARG A 406 -17.93 3.75 -11.42
CA ARG A 406 -18.24 5.14 -11.10
C ARG A 406 -19.07 5.19 -9.82
N ILE A 407 -18.97 6.30 -9.11
CA ILE A 407 -19.82 6.63 -7.98
C ILE A 407 -21.05 7.37 -8.48
N SER A 408 -22.22 7.02 -7.96
CA SER A 408 -23.50 7.61 -8.35
C SER A 408 -24.23 8.12 -7.12
N GLY A 409 -24.93 9.24 -7.27
CA GLY A 409 -25.68 9.84 -6.17
C GLY A 409 -24.78 10.52 -5.14
N SER A 410 -25.42 11.28 -4.26
CA SER A 410 -24.76 12.05 -3.21
C SER A 410 -24.44 11.23 -1.97
N TYR A 411 -25.01 10.03 -1.82
CA TYR A 411 -24.83 9.19 -0.62
C TYR A 411 -24.46 7.77 -1.02
N ASN A 412 -23.34 7.27 -0.49
CA ASN A 412 -22.80 5.95 -0.78
C ASN A 412 -22.39 5.25 0.52
N THR A 413 -22.62 3.95 0.60
CA THR A 413 -22.17 3.12 1.73
C THR A 413 -21.41 1.88 1.26
N PHE A 414 -20.53 1.36 2.11
CA PHE A 414 -19.69 0.20 1.80
C PHE A 414 -19.61 -0.76 2.99
N GLY A 415 -19.35 -2.04 2.70
CA GLY A 415 -19.18 -3.10 3.70
C GLY A 415 -20.36 -3.24 4.66
N GLY A 416 -21.59 -3.22 4.18
CA GLY A 416 -22.77 -3.26 5.06
C GLY A 416 -22.93 -2.03 5.95
N ASN A 417 -22.70 -0.83 5.40
CA ASN A 417 -22.78 0.48 6.09
C ASN A 417 -21.67 0.75 7.10
N GLN A 418 -20.55 0.03 7.00
CA GLN A 418 -19.34 0.29 7.78
C GLN A 418 -18.61 1.56 7.33
N LEU A 419 -18.78 1.97 6.08
CA LEU A 419 -18.35 3.29 5.61
C LEU A 419 -19.55 3.99 4.99
N ALA A 420 -19.67 5.29 5.28
CA ALA A 420 -20.68 6.15 4.68
C ALA A 420 -20.02 7.42 4.14
N VAL A 421 -20.38 7.80 2.92
CA VAL A 421 -19.88 9.02 2.27
C VAL A 421 -21.06 9.81 1.73
N PHE A 422 -21.17 11.07 2.16
CA PHE A 422 -22.05 12.07 1.59
C PHE A 422 -21.23 13.12 0.82
N ARG A 423 -21.65 13.42 -0.41
CA ARG A 423 -21.04 14.46 -1.24
C ARG A 423 -22.10 15.26 -1.99
N SER A 424 -21.96 16.57 -1.91
CA SER A 424 -22.70 17.56 -2.71
C SER A 424 -21.71 18.59 -3.28
N GLU A 425 -22.22 19.63 -3.94
CA GLU A 425 -21.40 20.73 -4.45
C GLU A 425 -20.58 21.42 -3.35
N ASN A 426 -21.17 21.61 -2.15
CA ASN A 426 -20.55 22.38 -1.08
C ASN A 426 -20.14 21.56 0.14
N LEU A 427 -20.60 20.32 0.28
CA LEU A 427 -20.38 19.52 1.48
C LEU A 427 -19.87 18.13 1.12
N TYR A 428 -18.79 17.72 1.78
CA TYR A 428 -18.28 16.36 1.80
C TYR A 428 -18.23 15.89 3.26
N VAL A 429 -18.78 14.71 3.52
CA VAL A 429 -18.71 14.04 4.83
C VAL A 429 -18.40 12.57 4.60
N ALA A 430 -17.37 12.04 5.23
CA ALA A 430 -17.09 10.61 5.28
C ALA A 430 -17.08 10.16 6.74
N ILE A 431 -17.71 9.03 7.05
CA ILE A 431 -17.77 8.48 8.41
C ILE A 431 -17.18 7.08 8.40
N ASN A 432 -16.21 6.86 9.30
CA ASN A 432 -15.59 5.56 9.49
C ASN A 432 -16.31 4.74 10.57
N ASN A 433 -16.79 3.55 10.22
CA ASN A 433 -17.27 2.53 11.15
C ASN A 433 -16.78 1.14 10.71
N ILE A 434 -15.60 1.04 10.09
CA ILE A 434 -15.02 -0.24 9.68
C ILE A 434 -14.83 -1.11 10.91
N LYS A 435 -15.59 -2.18 10.97
CA LYS A 435 -15.57 -3.15 12.05
C LYS A 435 -14.54 -4.22 11.77
N GLN A 436 -14.01 -4.74 12.84
CA GLN A 436 -13.22 -5.95 12.79
C GLN A 436 -14.11 -7.15 12.43
N SER A 437 -13.75 -7.91 11.40
CA SER A 437 -14.39 -9.19 11.13
C SER A 437 -14.11 -10.17 12.28
N GLN A 438 -15.11 -10.97 12.67
CA GLN A 438 -15.08 -11.83 13.88
C GLN A 438 -13.91 -12.83 13.98
N ASN A 439 -13.17 -13.06 12.88
CA ASN A 439 -12.06 -14.02 12.79
C ASN A 439 -10.68 -13.39 12.54
N ILE A 440 -10.58 -12.07 12.63
CA ILE A 440 -9.32 -11.33 12.49
C ILE A 440 -8.69 -11.15 13.87
N TYR A 441 -7.44 -11.58 14.04
CA TYR A 441 -6.75 -11.53 15.35
C TYR A 441 -5.78 -10.36 15.46
N ASN A 442 -5.32 -9.82 14.34
CA ASN A 442 -4.35 -8.74 14.28
C ASN A 442 -5.05 -7.40 14.00
N LYS A 443 -4.94 -6.48 14.96
CA LYS A 443 -5.55 -5.13 14.96
C LYS A 443 -4.55 -4.03 14.56
N THR A 444 -3.46 -4.40 13.90
CA THR A 444 -2.28 -3.52 13.74
C THR A 444 -2.56 -2.25 12.94
N HIS A 445 -3.61 -2.22 12.12
CA HIS A 445 -3.95 -1.08 11.25
C HIS A 445 -5.24 -0.35 11.63
N PHE A 446 -5.96 -0.85 12.65
CA PHE A 446 -7.16 -0.20 13.16
C PHE A 446 -6.79 0.91 14.12
N HIS A 447 -7.49 2.02 14.00
CA HIS A 447 -7.50 3.11 14.97
C HIS A 447 -8.78 3.02 15.80
N ASP A 448 -8.83 3.76 16.89
CA ASP A 448 -10.04 3.95 17.69
C ASP A 448 -10.79 5.20 17.16
N ASP A 449 -11.12 5.15 15.87
CA ASP A 449 -11.65 6.25 15.05
C ASP A 449 -13.11 5.99 14.60
N HIS A 450 -13.79 5.05 15.25
CA HIS A 450 -15.17 4.69 14.91
C HIS A 450 -16.13 5.84 15.19
N GLY A 451 -16.96 6.17 14.22
CA GLY A 451 -17.88 7.29 14.24
C GLY A 451 -17.23 8.64 13.95
N TYR A 452 -15.90 8.72 13.81
CA TYR A 452 -15.22 9.97 13.49
C TYR A 452 -15.54 10.40 12.04
N PRO A 453 -15.99 11.65 11.83
CA PRO A 453 -16.23 12.16 10.49
C PRO A 453 -15.06 12.97 9.93
N GLU A 454 -14.75 12.78 8.65
CA GLU A 454 -13.98 13.74 7.86
C GLU A 454 -14.96 14.68 7.13
N ILE A 455 -14.81 15.99 7.31
CA ILE A 455 -15.76 17.02 6.85
C ILE A 455 -15.04 18.11 6.08
N PHE A 456 -15.56 18.41 4.89
CA PHE A 456 -15.17 19.57 4.12
C PHE A 456 -16.37 20.39 3.69
N TYR A 457 -16.25 21.71 3.78
CA TYR A 457 -17.27 22.66 3.36
C TYR A 457 -16.67 23.68 2.39
N LYS A 458 -17.29 23.85 1.21
CA LYS A 458 -16.82 24.70 0.11
C LYS A 458 -15.33 24.50 -0.21
N GLY A 459 -14.90 23.23 -0.23
CA GLY A 459 -13.51 22.83 -0.50
C GLY A 459 -12.52 23.04 0.64
N ARG A 460 -12.95 23.58 1.79
CA ARG A 460 -12.11 23.76 2.98
C ARG A 460 -12.28 22.62 3.96
N ALA A 461 -11.17 22.10 4.47
CA ALA A 461 -11.16 21.13 5.56
C ALA A 461 -11.75 21.77 6.82
N ILE A 462 -12.80 21.17 7.36
CA ILE A 462 -13.38 21.54 8.66
C ILE A 462 -12.89 20.55 9.72
N LEU A 463 -12.94 19.25 9.39
CA LEU A 463 -12.51 18.17 10.24
C LEU A 463 -11.78 17.15 9.38
N VAL A 464 -10.55 16.80 9.75
CA VAL A 464 -9.72 15.81 9.06
C VAL A 464 -9.07 14.92 10.08
N ASP A 465 -8.94 13.64 9.74
CA ASP A 465 -8.30 12.69 10.64
C ASP A 465 -6.83 13.06 10.88
N ALA A 466 -6.36 12.79 12.09
CA ALA A 466 -4.98 13.05 12.50
C ALA A 466 -3.97 12.13 11.76
N GLY A 467 -4.44 11.03 11.18
CA GLY A 467 -3.64 10.05 10.47
C GLY A 467 -2.72 9.27 11.41
N THR A 468 -1.65 8.70 10.86
CA THR A 468 -0.78 7.76 11.61
C THR A 468 0.50 8.38 12.17
N TYR A 469 0.93 9.51 11.60
CA TYR A 469 2.18 10.23 11.94
C TYR A 469 3.49 9.44 11.76
N CYS A 470 3.74 8.37 12.53
CA CYS A 470 4.98 7.58 12.49
C CYS A 470 4.72 6.07 12.55
N TYR A 471 5.63 5.28 11.95
CA TYR A 471 5.48 3.82 11.85
C TYR A 471 6.20 3.07 13.00
N THR A 472 7.53 3.15 13.10
CA THR A 472 8.29 2.42 14.15
C THR A 472 9.09 3.32 15.09
N LEU A 473 9.22 4.60 14.76
CA LEU A 473 10.10 5.52 15.46
C LEU A 473 9.65 5.84 16.89
N ASP A 474 8.38 6.15 17.10
CA ASP A 474 7.87 6.51 18.42
C ASP A 474 6.56 5.77 18.69
N LEU A 475 6.66 4.70 19.49
CA LEU A 475 5.51 3.89 19.85
C LEU A 475 4.46 4.65 20.67
N CYS A 476 4.87 5.67 21.43
CA CYS A 476 3.96 6.50 22.21
C CYS A 476 3.18 7.44 21.30
N LEU A 477 3.84 8.07 20.31
CA LEU A 477 3.15 8.89 19.32
C LEU A 477 2.28 8.02 18.40
N MET A 478 2.77 6.88 17.93
CA MET A 478 1.95 5.93 17.17
C MET A 478 0.68 5.53 17.95
N ALA A 479 0.82 5.16 19.23
CA ALA A 479 -0.32 4.82 20.08
C ALA A 479 -1.26 6.00 20.32
N LYS A 480 -0.71 7.22 20.47
CA LYS A 480 -1.50 8.45 20.59
C LYS A 480 -2.36 8.70 19.36
N TYR A 481 -1.75 8.71 18.17
CA TYR A 481 -2.44 8.98 16.91
C TYR A 481 -3.49 7.91 16.56
N ARG A 482 -3.28 6.66 16.98
CA ARG A 482 -4.25 5.57 16.85
C ARG A 482 -5.38 5.59 17.89
N GLY A 483 -5.22 6.34 18.96
CA GLY A 483 -6.13 6.33 20.10
C GLY A 483 -7.30 7.28 19.90
N ALA A 484 -8.45 6.95 20.51
CA ALA A 484 -9.69 7.73 20.42
C ALA A 484 -9.49 9.21 20.70
N VAL A 485 -8.58 9.55 21.60
CA VAL A 485 -8.24 10.94 21.93
C VAL A 485 -7.79 11.74 20.70
N SER A 486 -7.08 11.16 19.73
CA SER A 486 -6.63 11.91 18.55
C SER A 486 -7.76 12.19 17.54
N HIS A 487 -8.83 11.41 17.59
CA HIS A 487 -10.02 11.58 16.76
C HIS A 487 -11.10 12.39 17.53
N LEU A 488 -11.31 12.08 18.81
CA LEU A 488 -12.32 12.66 19.71
C LEU A 488 -11.85 13.88 20.51
N ASN A 489 -10.57 14.27 20.61
CA ASN A 489 -10.22 15.55 21.28
C ASN A 489 -10.64 16.81 20.50
N GLN A 490 -11.26 16.67 19.33
CA GLN A 490 -12.03 17.75 18.71
C GLN A 490 -13.51 17.76 19.13
N ALA A 491 -13.98 16.75 19.88
CA ALA A 491 -15.31 16.62 20.46
C ALA A 491 -15.26 15.91 21.83
N ALA A 492 -15.04 16.69 22.90
CA ALA A 492 -15.25 16.36 24.31
C ALA A 492 -14.16 15.55 25.05
N ASN A 493 -13.58 16.23 26.05
CA ASN A 493 -12.90 15.62 27.19
C ASN A 493 -13.81 14.59 27.88
N SER A 494 -13.16 13.55 28.40
CA SER A 494 -13.69 12.43 29.20
C SER A 494 -14.31 11.29 28.39
N ILE A 495 -13.62 10.14 28.36
CA ILE A 495 -14.12 8.86 28.89
C ILE A 495 -12.90 7.93 29.06
N SER A 496 -12.73 7.47 30.29
CA SER A 496 -11.78 6.44 30.69
C SER A 496 -12.31 5.04 30.34
N GLY A 497 -11.48 4.19 29.73
CA GLY A 497 -11.75 2.77 29.51
C GLY A 497 -11.91 2.42 28.03
N THR A 498 -10.90 1.77 27.46
CA THR A 498 -10.73 1.42 26.03
C THR A 498 -11.68 0.31 25.54
N PRO A 499 -11.56 -0.20 24.31
CA PRO A 499 -11.98 0.37 23.02
C PRO A 499 -13.08 -0.51 22.36
N PHE A 500 -13.96 -1.14 23.15
CA PHE A 500 -15.04 -2.02 22.64
C PHE A 500 -16.39 -1.87 23.39
N GLY A 501 -16.53 -0.83 24.23
CA GLY A 501 -17.63 -0.72 25.19
C GLY A 501 -19.02 -0.38 24.63
N ASP A 502 -19.12 0.42 23.57
CA ASP A 502 -20.41 1.00 23.16
C ASP A 502 -20.89 0.55 21.76
N PHE A 503 -20.44 -0.62 21.35
CA PHE A 503 -20.56 -1.18 19.99
C PHE A 503 -21.99 -1.54 19.53
N GLU A 504 -23.02 -1.37 20.37
CA GLU A 504 -24.42 -1.74 20.04
C GLU A 504 -25.45 -0.60 20.16
N ARG A 505 -25.10 0.61 20.64
CA ARG A 505 -26.12 1.65 20.91
C ARG A 505 -26.29 2.73 19.84
N ASN A 506 -25.37 2.85 18.90
CA ASN A 506 -25.31 4.01 17.99
C ASN A 506 -25.58 3.69 16.52
N MET A 507 -26.10 2.50 16.18
CA MET A 507 -26.70 2.30 14.87
C MET A 507 -28.21 2.49 14.98
N MET A 508 -28.72 3.52 14.33
CA MET A 508 -29.71 3.40 13.24
C MET A 508 -30.12 4.82 12.79
N ASP A 509 -30.40 4.97 11.50
CA ASP A 509 -31.01 6.15 10.87
C ASP A 509 -30.27 7.50 10.98
N LEU A 510 -29.41 7.78 10.00
CA LEU A 510 -28.97 9.13 9.65
C LEU A 510 -30.12 9.85 8.92
N PHE A 511 -30.75 10.82 9.56
CA PHE A 511 -31.75 11.69 8.92
C PHE A 511 -31.11 12.98 8.47
N PHE A 512 -31.25 13.33 7.19
CA PHE A 512 -30.87 14.63 6.65
C PHE A 512 -32.14 15.47 6.49
N GLU A 513 -32.38 16.39 7.41
CA GLU A 513 -33.52 17.30 7.33
C GLU A 513 -33.00 18.68 6.93
N LYS A 514 -33.46 19.16 5.78
CA LYS A 514 -33.21 20.54 5.33
C LYS A 514 -34.29 21.40 5.98
N ASP A 515 -33.90 22.27 6.90
CA ASP A 515 -34.81 23.31 7.41
C ASP A 515 -35.25 24.25 6.27
N ASP A 516 -36.41 24.88 6.42
CA ASP A 516 -37.10 25.75 5.45
C ASP A 516 -36.24 26.93 4.96
N MET A 517 -35.09 27.19 5.61
CA MET A 517 -34.11 28.20 5.21
C MET A 517 -32.83 27.64 4.58
N GLY A 518 -32.56 26.33 4.62
CA GLY A 518 -31.48 25.70 3.85
C GLY A 518 -30.06 25.76 4.42
N PHE A 519 -29.88 26.07 5.71
CA PHE A 519 -28.55 26.36 6.31
C PHE A 519 -28.09 25.40 7.41
N VAL A 520 -28.85 24.34 7.69
CA VAL A 520 -28.61 23.45 8.82
C VAL A 520 -28.65 21.99 8.34
N TYR A 521 -27.53 21.28 8.45
CA TYR A 521 -27.53 19.82 8.31
C TYR A 521 -27.51 19.21 9.71
N ARG A 522 -28.63 18.59 10.08
CA ARG A 522 -28.70 17.80 11.31
C ARG A 522 -28.31 16.38 10.98
N VAL A 523 -27.35 15.84 11.72
CA VAL A 523 -27.01 14.43 11.70
C VAL A 523 -27.46 13.87 13.03
N ARG A 524 -28.55 13.08 12.99
CA ARG A 524 -29.10 12.39 14.15
C ARG A 524 -28.71 10.93 14.09
N VAL A 525 -28.32 10.36 15.23
CA VAL A 525 -28.05 8.93 15.40
C VAL A 525 -29.13 8.35 16.32
N LYS A 526 -30.00 7.42 15.85
CA LYS A 526 -31.01 6.81 16.74
C LYS A 526 -30.33 6.16 17.94
N GLY A 527 -30.92 6.38 19.11
CA GLY A 527 -30.46 5.80 20.36
C GLY A 527 -29.52 6.71 21.16
N SER A 528 -29.05 7.80 20.56
CA SER A 528 -28.27 8.84 21.25
C SER A 528 -29.09 10.13 21.42
N CYS A 529 -28.82 10.89 22.48
CA CYS A 529 -29.29 12.29 22.60
C CYS A 529 -28.36 13.26 21.84
N GLN A 530 -27.49 12.74 20.99
CA GLN A 530 -26.45 13.49 20.29
C GLN A 530 -26.95 13.88 18.90
N GLU A 531 -26.86 15.18 18.60
CA GLU A 531 -27.29 15.78 17.34
C GLU A 531 -26.11 16.64 16.85
N ILE A 532 -25.54 16.30 15.69
CA ILE A 532 -24.48 17.13 15.07
C ILE A 532 -25.19 18.12 14.16
N ILE A 533 -25.00 19.41 14.42
CA ILE A 533 -25.61 20.49 13.67
C ILE A 533 -24.50 21.22 12.90
N LEU A 534 -24.47 21.06 11.58
CA LEU A 534 -23.52 21.73 10.70
C LEU A 534 -24.16 23.00 10.12
N PHE A 535 -23.49 24.14 10.24
CA PHE A 535 -23.99 25.45 9.80
C PHE A 535 -23.23 26.02 8.59
N ASP A 536 -23.94 26.72 7.71
CA ASP A 536 -23.36 27.57 6.64
C ASP A 536 -22.95 28.94 7.21
N TYR A 537 -21.73 29.39 6.89
CA TYR A 537 -21.06 30.60 7.40
C TYR A 537 -21.81 31.93 7.13
N ASN A 538 -22.85 31.93 6.29
CA ASN A 538 -23.57 33.17 5.95
C ASN A 538 -24.67 33.57 6.96
N ALA A 539 -24.94 32.78 8.00
CA ALA A 539 -25.93 33.12 9.02
C ALA A 539 -25.35 34.08 10.08
N LYS A 540 -26.11 35.12 10.47
CA LYS A 540 -25.71 36.03 11.55
C LYS A 540 -25.78 35.31 12.89
N LEU A 541 -24.79 35.56 13.76
CA LEU A 541 -24.63 34.91 15.08
C LEU A 541 -25.88 35.06 15.99
N ASP A 542 -26.67 36.11 15.79
CA ASP A 542 -27.89 36.37 16.57
C ASP A 542 -29.06 35.46 16.15
N ASP A 543 -29.13 35.06 14.88
CA ASP A 543 -30.15 34.11 14.37
C ASP A 543 -29.90 32.67 14.89
N LEU A 544 -28.63 32.35 15.19
CA LEU A 544 -28.19 31.09 15.81
C LEU A 544 -28.63 30.95 17.27
N ARG A 545 -28.56 32.04 18.05
CA ARG A 545 -28.95 32.04 19.48
C ARG A 545 -30.46 31.95 19.68
N LEU A 546 -31.25 32.55 18.78
CA LEU A 546 -32.71 32.53 18.83
C LEU A 546 -33.32 31.14 18.63
N ASN A 547 -32.69 30.28 17.81
CA ASN A 547 -33.20 28.94 17.50
C ASN A 547 -32.69 27.83 18.43
N LEU A 548 -31.59 28.06 19.17
CA LEU A 548 -31.10 27.10 20.16
C LEU A 548 -31.92 27.14 21.46
N ASN A 549 -32.48 28.30 21.82
CA ASN A 549 -33.18 28.48 23.10
C ASN A 549 -34.60 27.89 23.18
N SER A 550 -35.16 27.33 22.10
CA SER A 550 -36.58 26.98 22.08
C SER A 550 -36.94 25.55 22.52
N ASP A 551 -36.00 24.62 22.74
CA ASP A 551 -36.35 23.24 23.17
C ASP A 551 -35.13 22.40 23.68
N LEU A 552 -34.24 22.99 24.48
CA LEU A 552 -33.01 22.33 24.94
C LEU A 552 -33.02 22.01 26.45
N GLU A 553 -33.89 21.11 26.87
CA GLU A 553 -33.67 20.36 28.11
C GLU A 553 -33.06 18.98 27.73
N CYS A 554 -31.79 18.76 28.09
CA CYS A 554 -30.98 17.55 27.86
C CYS A 554 -30.63 17.18 26.41
N ARG A 555 -29.65 17.86 25.79
CA ARG A 555 -28.94 17.35 24.59
C ARG A 555 -27.46 17.71 24.62
N ASP A 556 -26.60 16.73 24.31
CA ASP A 556 -25.19 16.96 24.03
C ASP A 556 -25.07 17.43 22.58
N ILE A 557 -24.97 18.74 22.38
CA ILE A 557 -24.82 19.36 21.07
C ILE A 557 -23.33 19.50 20.77
N VAL A 558 -22.85 18.83 19.73
CA VAL A 558 -21.51 19.12 19.19
C VAL A 558 -21.65 20.27 18.21
N LEU A 559 -21.44 21.48 18.72
CA LEU A 559 -21.22 22.68 17.92
C LEU A 559 -19.79 22.61 17.39
N ILE A 560 -19.60 22.62 16.07
CA ILE A 560 -18.28 22.75 15.47
C ILE A 560 -18.14 24.20 14.99
N PRO A 561 -17.68 25.13 15.84
CA PRO A 561 -17.28 26.45 15.38
C PRO A 561 -16.02 26.32 14.52
N ASN A 562 -16.05 27.00 13.38
CA ASN A 562 -14.88 27.18 12.52
C ASN A 562 -13.81 27.99 13.29
N TYR A 563 -12.80 27.33 13.84
CA TYR A 563 -11.66 28.01 14.47
C TYR A 563 -10.43 27.98 13.55
N LEU A 564 -10.27 29.07 12.80
CA LEU A 564 -8.94 29.63 12.57
C LEU A 564 -8.82 30.89 13.45
N SER A 565 -7.81 30.91 14.31
CA SER A 565 -7.33 31.96 15.24
C SER A 565 -7.92 32.05 16.66
N GLU A 566 -7.00 31.84 17.63
CA GLU A 566 -6.96 31.97 19.10
C GLU A 566 -8.06 31.37 20.01
N PRO A 567 -7.67 30.66 21.09
CA PRO A 567 -8.60 30.00 22.01
C PRO A 567 -9.33 31.02 22.88
N ILE A 568 -10.66 31.05 22.82
CA ILE A 568 -11.50 31.75 23.79
C ILE A 568 -12.00 30.72 24.81
N LEU A 569 -11.58 30.89 26.06
CA LEU A 569 -12.17 30.22 27.22
C LEU A 569 -13.58 30.79 27.44
N LEU A 570 -14.61 29.95 27.28
CA LEU A 570 -15.94 30.27 27.79
C LEU A 570 -16.02 29.78 29.23
N VAL A 571 -15.82 30.72 30.16
CA VAL A 571 -16.29 30.61 31.54
C VAL A 571 -17.60 31.39 31.64
N ASP A 572 -18.56 30.75 32.31
CA ASP A 572 -19.97 31.09 32.60
C ASP A 572 -20.97 31.06 31.43
#